data_AF-A0A1Y4EN59-F1
#
_entry.id   AF-A0A1Y4EN59-F1
#
_cell.length_a   1.000
_cell.length_b   1.000
_cell.length_c   1.000
_cell.angle_alpha   90.00
_cell.angle_beta   90.00
_cell.angle_gamma   90.00
#
_symmetry.space_group_name_H-M   'P 1'
#
loop_
_entity.id
_entity.type
_entity.pdbx_description
1 polymer ?
#
loop_
_entity_poly.entity_id
_entity_poly.type
_entity_poly.pdbx_seq_one_letter_code
_entity_poly.pdbx_strand_id
1 'polypeptide(L)' 'MSFQKRILETYAKQNGFTNLRWYTDDGFSGANFQRPGFQAMLADIEAGKVGTVIVKDMSRLGRNYLQVGFYTEMLFP' A
#
# COMPACT_ATOMS: atom_id res chain seq x y z
N MET A 1 15.14 12.45 -0.30
CA MET A 1 14.26 11.46 -0.97
C MET A 1 15.00 10.14 -1.05
N SER A 2 14.48 9.06 -0.45
CA SER A 2 15.19 7.76 -0.46
C SER A 2 15.17 7.14 -1.86
N PHE A 3 16.20 6.39 -2.23
CA PHE A 3 16.32 5.73 -3.55
C PHE A 3 15.07 4.89 -3.90
N GLN A 4 14.44 4.27 -2.90
CA GLN A 4 13.23 3.47 -3.05
C GLN A 4 12.03 4.30 -3.54
N LYS A 5 11.85 5.52 -3.01
CA LYS A 5 10.77 6.41 -3.46
C LYS A 5 10.97 6.84 -4.92
N ARG A 6 12.21 7.07 -5.35
CA ARG A 6 12.51 7.43 -6.74
C ARG A 6 12.14 6.32 -7.72
N ILE A 7 12.39 5.06 -7.37
CA ILE A 7 12.00 3.91 -8.21
C ILE A 7 10.48 3.84 -8.36
N LEU A 8 9.75 3.95 -7.24
CA LEU A 8 8.29 3.89 -7.24
C LEU A 8 7.68 5.08 -7.99
N GLU A 9 8.26 6.26 -7.85
CA GLU A 9 7.83 7.46 -8.57
C GLU A 9 8.03 7.32 -10.08
N THR A 10 9.19 6.82 -10.51
CA THR A 10 9.46 6.55 -11.94
C THR A 10 8.47 5.54 -12.49
N TYR A 11 8.23 4.43 -11.79
CA TYR A 11 7.25 3.43 -12.20
C TYR A 11 5.85 4.03 -12.31
N ALA A 12 5.45 4.84 -11.33
CA ALA A 12 4.13 5.43 -11.31
C ALA A 12 3.93 6.41 -12.47
N LYS A 13 4.92 7.28 -12.73
CA LYS A 13 4.93 8.22 -13.86
C LYS A 13 4.89 7.51 -15.21
N GLN A 14 5.67 6.43 -15.38
CA GLN A 14 5.71 5.65 -16.61
C GLN A 14 4.36 4.97 -16.92
N ASN A 15 3.60 4.59 -15.90
CA ASN A 15 2.27 3.98 -16.04
C ASN A 15 1.13 5.02 -16.03
N GLY A 16 1.45 6.32 -16.05
CA GLY A 16 0.45 7.38 -16.09
C GLY A 16 -0.29 7.62 -14.76
N PHE A 17 0.17 7.05 -13.65
CA PHE A 17 -0.40 7.33 -12.33
C PHE A 17 -0.01 8.74 -11.88
N THR A 18 -1.04 9.56 -11.62
CA THR A 18 -0.91 10.94 -11.12
C THR A 18 -1.35 11.01 -9.66
N ASN A 19 -1.08 12.12 -8.95
CA ASN A 19 -1.46 12.32 -7.54
C ASN A 19 -0.90 11.29 -6.55
N LEU A 20 0.41 11.04 -6.61
CA LEU A 20 1.07 10.09 -5.74
C LEU A 20 1.00 10.53 -4.27
N ARG A 21 0.42 9.68 -3.41
CA ARG A 21 0.44 9.83 -1.95
C ARG A 21 1.41 8.82 -1.35
N TRP A 22 2.27 9.30 -0.47
CA TRP A 22 3.27 8.46 0.19
C TRP A 22 2.78 8.06 1.58
N TYR A 23 2.65 6.75 1.81
CA TYR A 23 2.43 6.17 3.13
C TYR A 23 3.73 5.49 3.57
N THR A 24 4.28 5.94 4.70
CA THR A 24 5.56 5.45 5.23
C THR A 24 5.41 5.10 6.69
N ASP A 25 5.94 3.94 7.09
CA ASP A 25 5.99 3.48 8.47
C ASP A 25 7.46 3.30 8.87
N ASP A 26 8.13 4.42 9.19
CA ASP A 26 9.51 4.38 9.64
C ASP A 26 9.58 3.80 11.07
N GLY A 27 10.38 2.75 11.27
CA GLY A 27 10.60 2.13 12.58
C GLY A 27 9.59 1.04 12.98
N PHE A 28 8.61 0.71 12.14
CA PHE A 28 7.65 -0.35 12.42
C PHE A 28 8.08 -1.67 11.80
N SER A 29 8.07 -2.74 12.58
CA SER A 29 8.28 -4.08 12.05
C SER A 29 7.06 -4.53 11.24
N GLY A 30 7.28 -5.20 10.10
CA GLY A 30 6.21 -5.77 9.27
C GLY A 30 5.45 -6.94 9.92
N ALA A 31 5.65 -7.18 11.22
CA ALA A 31 4.98 -8.20 12.01
C ALA A 31 3.64 -7.70 12.57
N ASN A 32 3.47 -6.39 12.76
CA ASN A 32 2.26 -5.80 13.35
C ASN A 32 1.52 -4.89 12.36
N PHE A 33 0.19 -4.98 12.36
CA PHE A 33 -0.72 -4.15 11.55
C PHE A 33 -1.01 -2.77 12.16
N GLN A 34 -0.42 -2.45 13.32
CA GLN A 34 -0.45 -1.13 13.94
C GLN A 34 0.58 -0.20 13.28
N ARG A 35 0.40 -0.01 11.98
CA ARG A 35 1.27 0.80 11.13
C ARG A 35 0.49 2.05 10.73
N PRO A 36 0.83 3.24 11.25
CA PRO A 36 0.01 4.43 11.07
C PRO A 36 -0.13 4.85 9.61
N GLY A 37 0.94 4.71 8.81
CA GLY A 37 0.88 4.92 7.36
C GLY A 37 0.02 3.88 6.65
N PHE A 38 0.07 2.62 7.08
CA PHE A 38 -0.79 1.57 6.55
C PHE A 38 -2.28 1.81 6.89
N GLN A 39 -2.60 2.21 8.11
CA GLN A 39 -3.97 2.55 8.52
C GLN A 39 -4.50 3.77 7.77
N ALA A 40 -3.68 4.81 7.58
CA ALA A 40 -4.07 5.97 6.77
C ALA A 40 -4.37 5.57 5.32
N MET A 41 -3.55 4.67 4.75
CA MET A 41 -3.79 4.12 3.41
C MET A 41 -5.13 3.38 3.34
N LEU A 42 -5.44 2.51 4.31
CA LEU A 42 -6.72 1.79 4.36
C LEU A 42 -7.92 2.74 4.47
N ALA A 43 -7.83 3.75 5.34
CA ALA A 43 -8.90 4.74 5.48
C ALA A 43 -9.15 5.53 4.18
N ASP A 44 -8.09 5.88 3.44
CA ASP A 44 -8.25 6.55 2.15
C ASP A 44 -8.77 5.61 1.04
N ILE A 45 -8.49 4.31 1.11
CA ILE A 45 -9.09 3.28 0.24
C ILE A 45 -10.59 3.16 0.53
N GLU A 46 -10.99 3.01 1.81
CA GLU A 46 -12.39 2.94 2.23
C GLU A 46 -13.17 4.22 1.88
N ALA A 47 -12.52 5.37 1.94
CA ALA A 47 -13.09 6.65 1.51
C ALA A 47 -13.16 6.82 -0.02
N GLY A 48 -12.72 5.84 -0.81
CA GLY A 48 -12.73 5.88 -2.28
C GLY A 48 -11.71 6.86 -2.90
N LYS A 49 -10.71 7.30 -2.13
CA LYS A 49 -9.69 8.29 -2.59
C LYS A 49 -8.48 7.64 -3.25
N VAL A 50 -8.29 6.33 -3.04
CA VAL A 50 -7.16 5.57 -3.58
C VAL A 50 -7.68 4.54 -4.58
N GLY A 51 -7.36 4.74 -5.87
CA GLY A 51 -7.69 3.78 -6.93
C GLY A 51 -6.59 2.73 -7.17
N THR A 52 -5.35 2.98 -6.75
CA THR A 52 -4.23 2.05 -6.99
C THR A 52 -3.18 2.18 -5.88
N VAL A 53 -2.72 1.04 -5.38
CA VAL A 53 -1.65 0.95 -4.38
C VAL A 53 -0.41 0.35 -5.05
N ILE A 54 0.72 1.07 -4.95
CA ILE A 54 2.00 0.63 -5.52
C ILE A 54 2.97 0.35 -4.37
N VAL A 55 3.46 -0.88 -4.29
CA VAL A 55 4.42 -1.33 -3.26
C VAL A 55 5.66 -1.90 -3.92
N LYS A 56 6.81 -1.78 -3.24
CA LYS A 56 8.08 -2.37 -3.71
C LYS A 56 8.05 -3.90 -3.66
N ASP A 57 7.47 -4.46 -2.60
CA ASP A 57 7.40 -5.89 -2.35
C ASP A 57 6.20 -6.19 -1.43
N MET A 58 5.61 -7.39 -1.56
CA MET A 58 4.40 -7.77 -0.79
C MET A 58 4.63 -7.81 0.72
N SER A 59 5.89 -7.92 1.18
CA SER A 59 6.18 -7.89 2.61
C SER A 59 5.92 -6.52 3.26
N ARG A 60 5.71 -5.48 2.44
CA ARG A 60 5.30 -4.14 2.90
C ARG A 60 3.82 -4.03 3.27
N LEU A 61 2.98 -4.98 2.88
CA LEU A 61 1.57 -5.03 3.26
C LEU A 61 1.35 -5.84 4.55
N GLY A 62 2.11 -6.91 4.78
CA GLY A 62 2.08 -7.69 6.02
C GLY A 62 2.49 -9.15 5.80
N ARG A 63 3.16 -9.77 6.79
CA ARG A 63 3.72 -11.14 6.65
C ARG A 63 2.76 -12.28 6.99
N ASN A 64 1.89 -12.09 7.97
CA ASN A 64 0.75 -12.98 8.16
C ASN A 64 -0.31 -12.53 7.14
N TYR A 65 -0.54 -13.30 6.08
CA TYR A 65 -1.77 -13.44 5.27
C TYR A 65 -2.86 -12.34 5.09
N LEU A 66 -3.13 -11.42 6.00
CA LEU A 66 -4.38 -11.53 6.75
C LEU A 66 -5.62 -10.80 6.21
N GLN A 67 -5.59 -10.38 4.94
CA GLN A 67 -6.79 -10.16 4.12
C GLN A 67 -6.63 -10.66 2.68
N VAL A 68 -5.51 -11.32 2.33
CA VAL A 68 -5.21 -11.86 0.99
C VAL A 68 -6.28 -12.86 0.50
N GLY A 69 -7.11 -13.42 1.39
CA GLY A 69 -8.16 -14.40 1.09
C GLY A 69 -9.61 -14.04 1.46
N PHE A 70 -9.91 -12.89 2.08
CA PHE A 70 -11.32 -12.57 2.43
C PHE A 70 -12.07 -11.88 1.28
N TYR A 71 -11.41 -11.04 0.47
CA TYR A 71 -12.08 -10.32 -0.63
C TYR A 71 -11.91 -10.96 -2.01
N THR A 72 -10.93 -11.84 -2.18
CA THR A 72 -10.84 -12.70 -3.35
C THR A 72 -11.95 -13.77 -3.39
N GLU A 73 -12.58 -14.12 -2.24
CA GLU A 73 -13.63 -15.16 -2.16
C GLU A 73 -15.03 -14.69 -1.70
N MET A 74 -15.23 -13.48 -1.13
CA MET A 74 -16.52 -13.12 -0.49
C MET A 74 -17.32 -11.95 -1.13
N LEU A 75 -16.77 -11.16 -2.07
CA LEU A 75 -17.47 -9.99 -2.64
C LEU A 75 -17.53 -9.91 -4.19
N PHE A 76 -16.75 -10.72 -4.92
CA PHE A 76 -16.91 -10.87 -6.37
C PHE A 76 -16.71 -12.35 -6.78
N PRO A 77 -17.79 -13.12 -7.06
CA PRO A 77 -17.70 -14.34 -7.87
C PRO A 77 -17.24 -14.08 -9.30
#